data_AF-A0A3P3RM97-F1
#
_entry.id   AF-A0A3P3RM97-F1
#
_cell.length_a   1.000
_cell.length_b   1.000
_cell.length_c   1.000
_cell.angle_alpha   90.00
_cell.angle_beta   90.00
_cell.angle_gamma   90.00
#
_symmetry.space_group_name_H-M   'P 1'
#
loop_
_entity.id
_entity.type
_entity.pdbx_description
1 polymer ?
#
loop_
_entity_poly.entity_id
_entity_poly.type
_entity_poly.pdbx_seq_one_letter_code
_entity_poly.pdbx_strand_id
1 'polypeptide(L)'
;MSDSATTYSGDVTLTGSLDAPIEIRNPDDVFIQIDGVDGDLIASNPENVFTHHPIGETTPEVDVETTVRGDLEDGYVQNGGVAGDLVVTDAEDVFVPAHATGTFSIGGAENAYSASDIDVPTDGQAYDSTTTGWRQSDAVEDPDTGAYVTGAHHTVDIDQAVNDIDVYVVGYGHEVTITGRDAAVNVVILGYENTVQVGPRLSVGNQTTTGFDNEIIDDPYPVEDLIETTKDEAFDAAGFGRSKVTYQVPATEEQWCQNCGAAADAVIERHQLDAWFLFGRPIKVYGKSMNPAMECEHCSMNTVATELSEAERKNLLG
;
A
#
# COMPACT_ATOMS: atom_id res chain seq x y z
N MET A 1 4.83 34.57 -31.30
CA MET A 1 5.08 33.24 -31.86
C MET A 1 3.78 32.74 -32.50
N SER A 2 3.77 31.63 -33.24
CA SER A 2 2.51 31.02 -33.69
C SER A 2 2.19 29.86 -32.77
N ASP A 3 1.20 30.02 -31.89
CA ASP A 3 0.68 28.92 -31.08
C ASP A 3 0.29 27.77 -31.99
N SER A 4 0.96 26.64 -31.85
CA SER A 4 0.53 25.39 -32.48
C SER A 4 -0.59 24.79 -31.63
N ALA A 5 -1.83 25.18 -31.91
CA ALA A 5 -2.99 24.60 -31.26
C ALA A 5 -3.42 23.30 -31.96
N THR A 6 -3.20 22.17 -31.31
CA THR A 6 -3.71 20.86 -31.76
C THR A 6 -4.89 20.46 -30.88
N THR A 7 -5.97 19.96 -31.49
CA THR A 7 -7.15 19.50 -30.77
C THR A 7 -7.15 17.98 -30.63
N TYR A 8 -7.41 17.48 -29.43
CA TYR A 8 -7.45 16.05 -29.10
C TYR A 8 -8.83 15.64 -28.55
N SER A 9 -9.05 14.34 -28.37
CA SER A 9 -10.26 13.78 -27.78
C SER A 9 -9.93 12.54 -26.95
N GLY A 10 -10.56 12.39 -25.79
CA GLY A 10 -10.23 11.35 -24.81
C GLY A 10 -8.93 11.66 -24.06
N ASP A 11 -8.28 10.60 -23.56
CA ASP A 11 -7.05 10.73 -22.79
C ASP A 11 -5.88 11.30 -23.60
N VAL A 12 -5.07 12.14 -22.95
CA VAL A 12 -3.82 12.66 -23.50
C VAL A 12 -2.65 12.29 -22.59
N THR A 13 -1.52 11.93 -23.20
CA THR A 13 -0.30 11.60 -22.47
C THR A 13 0.86 12.46 -22.93
N LEU A 14 1.51 13.15 -22.00
CA LEU A 14 2.72 13.92 -22.25
C LEU A 14 3.96 13.06 -21.99
N THR A 15 4.82 12.97 -23.01
CA THR A 15 6.00 12.08 -23.04
C THR A 15 7.30 12.81 -23.44
N GLY A 16 7.30 14.15 -23.35
CA GLY A 16 8.47 14.99 -23.64
C GLY A 16 8.61 15.45 -25.10
N SER A 17 7.63 15.16 -25.97
CA SER A 17 7.72 15.50 -27.40
C SER A 17 7.22 16.90 -27.77
N LEU A 18 6.59 17.62 -26.84
CA LEU A 18 6.00 18.93 -27.08
C LEU A 18 6.94 20.04 -26.58
N ASP A 19 6.91 21.18 -27.26
CA ASP A 19 7.70 22.34 -26.87
C ASP A 19 7.05 23.03 -25.65
N ALA A 20 7.79 23.07 -24.54
CA ALA A 20 7.38 23.76 -23.32
C ALA A 20 7.66 25.28 -23.38
N PRO A 21 6.90 26.13 -22.67
CA PRO A 21 5.82 25.79 -21.73
C PRO A 21 4.55 25.22 -22.38
N ILE A 22 3.95 24.21 -21.73
CA ILE A 22 2.76 23.52 -22.21
C ILE A 22 1.55 23.93 -21.37
N GLU A 23 0.39 24.14 -22.01
CA GLU A 23 -0.90 24.23 -21.34
C GLU A 23 -1.78 23.02 -21.67
N ILE A 24 -2.32 22.33 -20.66
CA ILE A 24 -3.46 21.41 -20.80
C ILE A 24 -4.72 22.17 -20.36
N ARG A 25 -5.72 22.27 -21.24
CA ARG A 25 -6.92 23.09 -20.98
C ARG A 25 -8.20 22.26 -21.02
N ASN A 26 -9.03 22.40 -19.98
CA ASN A 26 -10.29 21.70 -19.76
C ASN A 26 -10.17 20.15 -19.87
N PRO A 27 -9.20 19.49 -19.21
CA PRO A 27 -9.31 18.07 -18.93
C PRO A 27 -10.35 17.82 -17.82
N ASP A 28 -10.87 16.60 -17.73
CA ASP A 28 -11.59 16.13 -16.55
C ASP A 28 -10.55 15.99 -15.42
N ASP A 29 -9.63 15.03 -15.52
CA ASP A 29 -8.59 14.80 -14.50
C ASP A 29 -7.17 14.98 -15.04
N VAL A 30 -6.22 15.42 -14.20
CA VAL A 30 -4.78 15.46 -14.54
C VAL A 30 -3.92 14.78 -13.49
N PHE A 31 -3.17 13.77 -13.93
CA PHE A 31 -2.26 12.98 -13.11
C PHE A 31 -0.82 13.26 -13.51
N ILE A 32 -0.03 13.77 -12.57
CA ILE A 32 1.40 14.03 -12.76
C ILE A 32 2.19 12.90 -12.11
N GLN A 33 3.17 12.32 -12.81
CA GLN A 33 4.11 11.37 -12.21
C GLN A 33 5.23 12.09 -11.44
N ILE A 34 5.95 11.34 -10.60
CA ILE A 34 7.26 11.73 -10.07
C ILE A 34 8.19 12.12 -11.23
N ASP A 35 8.88 13.26 -11.08
CA ASP A 35 9.68 13.93 -12.11
C ASP A 35 8.94 14.11 -13.44
N GLY A 36 7.63 14.34 -13.41
CA GLY A 36 6.83 14.53 -14.61
C GLY A 36 7.10 15.86 -15.34
N VAL A 37 7.44 16.90 -14.58
CA VAL A 37 7.66 18.27 -15.05
C VAL A 37 9.03 18.78 -14.62
N ASP A 38 9.93 19.03 -15.56
CA ASP A 38 11.28 19.55 -15.27
C ASP A 38 11.25 21.01 -14.74
N GLY A 39 10.26 21.79 -15.16
CA GLY A 39 10.05 23.18 -14.76
C GLY A 39 9.03 23.34 -13.63
N ASP A 40 8.33 24.48 -13.64
CA ASP A 40 7.28 24.80 -12.68
C ASP A 40 5.91 24.28 -13.16
N LEU A 41 5.08 23.83 -12.23
CA LEU A 41 3.70 23.41 -12.46
C LEU A 41 2.73 24.46 -11.91
N ILE A 42 1.75 24.85 -12.72
CA ILE A 42 0.69 25.79 -12.34
C ILE A 42 -0.67 25.16 -12.57
N ALA A 43 -1.46 25.01 -11.51
CA ALA A 43 -2.88 24.65 -11.60
C ALA A 43 -3.74 25.91 -11.51
N SER A 44 -4.46 26.25 -12.58
CA SER A 44 -5.29 27.44 -12.71
C SER A 44 -6.77 27.07 -12.80
N ASN A 45 -7.54 27.47 -11.81
CA ASN A 45 -8.97 27.24 -11.66
C ASN A 45 -9.41 25.76 -11.71
N PRO A 46 -8.71 24.81 -11.05
CA PRO A 46 -9.23 23.44 -10.95
C PRO A 46 -10.39 23.35 -9.94
N GLU A 47 -11.24 22.33 -10.02
CA GLU A 47 -12.21 22.07 -8.95
C GLU A 47 -11.47 21.59 -7.69
N ASN A 48 -10.69 20.51 -7.79
CA ASN A 48 -9.90 19.97 -6.70
C ASN A 48 -8.41 19.83 -7.05
N VAL A 49 -7.56 20.07 -6.05
CA VAL A 49 -6.13 19.77 -6.11
C VAL A 49 -5.75 18.85 -4.97
N PHE A 50 -5.09 17.75 -5.30
CA PHE A 50 -4.47 16.85 -4.35
C PHE A 50 -2.96 16.95 -4.51
N THR A 51 -2.24 17.34 -3.47
CA THR A 51 -0.79 17.47 -3.57
C THR A 51 0.02 16.98 -2.37
N HIS A 52 1.14 16.33 -2.65
CA HIS A 52 2.24 16.14 -1.71
C HIS A 52 3.41 17.11 -1.95
N HIS A 53 3.27 17.98 -2.94
CA HIS A 53 4.24 19.03 -3.25
C HIS A 53 3.93 20.29 -2.43
N PRO A 54 4.94 20.96 -1.86
CA PRO A 54 4.75 22.27 -1.25
C PRO A 54 4.12 23.27 -2.25
N ILE A 55 3.07 23.97 -1.80
CA ILE A 55 2.37 24.97 -2.60
C ILE A 55 3.08 26.32 -2.46
N GLY A 56 3.48 26.90 -3.59
CA GLY A 56 4.11 28.21 -3.70
C GLY A 56 3.16 29.36 -3.37
N GLU A 57 3.72 30.50 -2.97
CA GLU A 57 2.96 31.67 -2.49
C GLU A 57 2.32 32.51 -3.62
N THR A 58 2.74 32.31 -4.88
CA THR A 58 2.32 33.14 -6.01
C THR A 58 2.10 32.32 -7.27
N THR A 59 1.05 32.64 -8.02
CA THR A 59 0.79 32.10 -9.36
C THR A 59 1.45 33.01 -10.41
N PRO A 60 2.54 32.59 -11.07
CA PRO A 60 3.16 33.38 -12.12
C PRO A 60 2.33 33.37 -13.41
N GLU A 61 2.45 34.43 -14.21
CA GLU A 61 1.99 34.39 -15.61
C GLU A 61 3.05 33.67 -16.45
N VAL A 62 2.64 32.69 -17.25
CA VAL A 62 3.49 31.91 -18.15
C VAL A 62 3.08 32.16 -19.60
N ASP A 63 4.05 32.43 -20.47
CA ASP A 63 3.85 32.55 -21.91
C ASP A 63 3.90 31.15 -22.53
N VAL A 64 2.73 30.59 -22.83
CA VAL A 64 2.56 29.21 -23.31
C VAL A 64 3.01 29.09 -24.76
N GLU A 65 3.81 28.07 -25.07
CA GLU A 65 4.22 27.76 -26.45
C GLU A 65 3.29 26.72 -27.09
N THR A 66 2.89 25.70 -26.33
CA THR A 66 2.01 24.63 -26.81
C THR A 66 0.74 24.50 -25.97
N THR A 67 -0.43 24.53 -26.61
CA THR A 67 -1.71 24.23 -25.95
C THR A 67 -2.29 22.90 -26.41
N VAL A 68 -2.52 22.01 -25.46
CA VAL A 68 -3.27 20.75 -25.56
C VAL A 68 -4.71 21.04 -25.10
N ARG A 69 -5.67 20.86 -26.01
CA ARG A 69 -7.09 21.17 -25.78
C ARG A 69 -7.99 20.29 -26.63
N GLY A 70 -9.29 20.30 -26.35
CA GLY A 70 -10.29 19.54 -27.12
C GLY A 70 -11.40 19.04 -26.22
N ASP A 71 -11.95 17.88 -26.55
CA ASP A 71 -12.88 17.15 -25.68
C ASP A 71 -12.03 16.13 -24.90
N LEU A 72 -11.21 16.64 -23.97
CA LEU A 72 -10.26 15.84 -23.19
C LEU A 72 -11.00 15.12 -22.06
N GLU A 73 -10.69 13.85 -21.85
CA GLU A 73 -11.05 13.12 -20.63
C GLU A 73 -9.88 13.34 -19.66
N ASP A 74 -8.89 12.47 -19.63
CA ASP A 74 -7.78 12.60 -18.66
C ASP A 74 -6.46 13.12 -19.28
N GLY A 75 -5.65 13.79 -18.47
CA GLY A 75 -4.27 14.16 -18.76
C GLY A 75 -3.27 13.37 -17.93
N TYR A 76 -2.37 12.64 -18.59
CA TYR A 76 -1.30 11.88 -17.94
C TYR A 76 0.06 12.49 -18.28
N VAL A 77 0.79 12.96 -17.26
CA VAL A 77 2.16 13.48 -17.44
C VAL A 77 3.14 12.44 -16.92
N GLN A 78 3.81 11.76 -17.85
CA GLN A 78 4.79 10.74 -17.52
C GLN A 78 6.09 11.38 -16.99
N ASN A 79 6.94 10.58 -16.37
CA ASN A 79 8.31 10.94 -16.02
C ASN A 79 9.05 11.55 -17.22
N GLY A 80 9.63 12.74 -17.04
CA GLY A 80 10.24 13.53 -18.13
C GLY A 80 9.24 13.97 -19.21
N GLY A 81 7.94 13.99 -18.90
CA GLY A 81 6.85 14.26 -19.83
C GLY A 81 6.79 15.71 -20.31
N VAL A 82 7.32 16.64 -19.51
CA VAL A 82 7.42 18.06 -19.84
C VAL A 82 8.81 18.59 -19.51
N ALA A 83 9.56 18.99 -20.54
CA ALA A 83 10.94 19.50 -20.42
C ALA A 83 11.06 20.95 -19.90
N GLY A 84 9.97 21.53 -19.40
CA GLY A 84 9.86 22.92 -18.95
C GLY A 84 8.59 23.11 -18.13
N ASP A 85 7.98 24.29 -18.19
CA ASP A 85 6.81 24.59 -17.36
C ASP A 85 5.52 23.93 -17.91
N LEU A 86 4.63 23.55 -16.99
CA LEU A 86 3.30 23.01 -17.28
C LEU A 86 2.22 23.89 -16.63
N VAL A 87 1.22 24.26 -17.41
CA VAL A 87 0.00 24.92 -16.95
C VAL A 87 -1.18 23.97 -17.14
N VAL A 88 -1.93 23.71 -16.09
CA VAL A 88 -3.19 22.97 -16.13
C VAL A 88 -4.30 23.97 -15.85
N THR A 89 -5.19 24.19 -16.82
CA THR A 89 -6.26 25.20 -16.73
C THR A 89 -7.63 24.53 -16.76
N ASP A 90 -8.49 24.90 -15.81
CA ASP A 90 -9.90 24.50 -15.74
C ASP A 90 -10.09 22.96 -15.72
N ALA A 91 -9.25 22.24 -14.96
CA ALA A 91 -9.42 20.81 -14.73
C ALA A 91 -10.50 20.55 -13.65
N GLU A 92 -11.16 19.39 -13.65
CA GLU A 92 -11.91 18.95 -12.48
C GLU A 92 -10.92 18.62 -11.35
N ASP A 93 -10.09 17.59 -11.50
CA ASP A 93 -9.10 17.21 -10.47
C ASP A 93 -7.65 17.27 -10.97
N VAL A 94 -6.73 17.70 -10.09
CA VAL A 94 -5.28 17.70 -10.35
C VAL A 94 -4.53 16.97 -9.23
N PHE A 95 -3.81 15.90 -9.59
CA PHE A 95 -3.03 15.06 -8.67
C PHE A 95 -1.54 15.31 -8.86
N VAL A 96 -0.90 15.88 -7.84
CA VAL A 96 0.52 16.28 -7.87
C VAL A 96 1.29 15.56 -6.76
N PRO A 97 1.96 14.43 -7.06
CA PRO A 97 2.73 13.70 -6.08
C PRO A 97 3.95 14.48 -5.59
N ALA A 98 4.61 13.94 -4.57
CA ALA A 98 5.91 14.44 -4.17
C ALA A 98 6.89 14.35 -5.36
N HIS A 99 7.81 15.29 -5.46
CA HIS A 99 8.84 15.32 -6.52
C HIS A 99 8.28 15.37 -7.97
N ALA A 100 7.02 15.76 -8.17
CA ALA A 100 6.44 15.87 -9.50
C ALA A 100 7.01 16.99 -10.37
N THR A 101 7.53 18.06 -9.74
CA THR A 101 7.90 19.33 -10.36
C THR A 101 8.96 20.08 -9.53
N GLY A 102 9.50 21.19 -10.05
CA GLY A 102 10.35 22.10 -9.28
C GLY A 102 9.58 22.97 -8.29
N THR A 103 8.63 23.76 -8.79
CA THR A 103 7.71 24.57 -7.99
C THR A 103 6.27 24.24 -8.37
N PHE A 104 5.37 24.18 -7.37
CA PHE A 104 3.95 24.02 -7.63
C PHE A 104 3.15 25.23 -7.16
N SER A 105 2.37 25.85 -8.04
CA SER A 105 1.49 26.97 -7.72
C SER A 105 0.04 26.67 -8.06
N ILE A 106 -0.87 27.09 -7.19
CA ILE A 106 -2.31 26.93 -7.37
C ILE A 106 -2.96 28.31 -7.42
N GLY A 107 -3.84 28.56 -8.40
CA GLY A 107 -4.66 29.75 -8.48
C GLY A 107 -6.12 29.39 -8.68
N GLY A 108 -7.02 29.79 -7.78
CA GLY A 108 -8.46 29.67 -7.99
C GLY A 108 -9.06 28.27 -7.80
N ALA A 109 -8.36 27.33 -7.17
CA ALA A 109 -8.92 26.02 -6.83
C ALA A 109 -10.14 26.14 -5.89
N GLU A 110 -11.18 25.33 -6.08
CA GLU A 110 -12.29 25.27 -5.12
C GLU A 110 -11.87 24.56 -3.84
N ASN A 111 -11.19 23.42 -3.96
CA ASN A 111 -10.61 22.68 -2.84
C ASN A 111 -9.13 22.34 -3.09
N ALA A 112 -8.33 22.37 -2.02
CA ALA A 112 -6.94 21.93 -2.06
C ALA A 112 -6.64 21.04 -0.84
N TYR A 113 -6.26 19.79 -1.11
CA TYR A 113 -5.84 18.80 -0.14
C TYR A 113 -4.31 18.68 -0.22
N SER A 114 -3.62 19.04 0.86
CA SER A 114 -2.16 19.07 0.88
C SER A 114 -1.58 18.44 2.13
N ALA A 115 -0.55 17.62 1.95
CA ALA A 115 0.37 17.23 3.01
C ALA A 115 1.79 17.44 2.51
N SER A 116 2.69 17.99 3.33
CA SER A 116 4.10 18.17 2.99
C SER A 116 4.97 17.17 3.75
N ASP A 117 6.23 17.05 3.33
CA ASP A 117 7.26 16.26 4.03
C ASP A 117 6.93 14.75 4.08
N ILE A 118 6.33 14.24 3.01
CA ILE A 118 6.08 12.82 2.84
C ILE A 118 7.39 12.11 2.46
N ASP A 119 7.68 11.00 3.14
CA ASP A 119 8.84 10.15 2.85
C ASP A 119 8.43 9.10 1.80
N VAL A 120 8.69 9.42 0.52
CA VAL A 120 8.51 8.51 -0.61
C VAL A 120 9.79 8.47 -1.45
N PRO A 121 10.08 7.35 -2.14
CA PRO A 121 11.11 7.28 -3.16
C PRO A 121 11.06 8.46 -4.14
N THR A 122 12.23 9.05 -4.39
CA THR A 122 12.38 10.20 -5.29
C THR A 122 12.40 9.81 -6.76
N ASP A 123 12.62 8.52 -7.07
CA ASP A 123 12.62 7.98 -8.42
C ASP A 123 11.41 7.05 -8.57
N GLY A 124 10.40 7.49 -9.31
CA GLY A 124 9.19 6.71 -9.56
C GLY A 124 9.43 5.43 -10.36
N GLN A 125 10.59 5.29 -11.02
CA GLN A 125 11.00 4.06 -11.73
C GLN A 125 11.78 3.08 -10.85
N ALA A 126 12.05 3.44 -9.59
CA ALA A 126 12.72 2.55 -8.64
C ALA A 126 11.80 1.47 -8.06
N TYR A 127 10.48 1.63 -8.21
CA TYR A 127 9.49 0.65 -7.77
C TYR A 127 9.49 -0.61 -8.65
N ASP A 128 9.10 -1.74 -8.08
CA ASP A 128 8.98 -3.01 -8.83
C ASP A 128 7.81 -2.97 -9.82
N SER A 129 6.76 -2.22 -9.49
CA SER A 129 5.65 -1.91 -10.40
C SER A 129 5.39 -0.41 -10.47
N THR A 130 5.20 0.06 -11.70
CA THR A 130 4.71 1.42 -11.98
C THR A 130 3.56 1.32 -12.98
N THR A 131 2.36 1.69 -12.55
CA THR A 131 1.16 1.67 -13.41
C THR A 131 0.62 3.08 -13.62
N THR A 132 0.21 3.40 -14.84
CA THR A 132 -0.38 4.71 -15.16
C THR A 132 -1.47 4.62 -16.19
N GLY A 133 -2.59 5.30 -15.94
CA GLY A 133 -3.71 5.41 -16.89
C GLY A 133 -5.08 5.20 -16.26
N TRP A 134 -6.01 4.75 -17.08
CA TRP A 134 -7.34 4.32 -16.67
C TRP A 134 -7.41 2.79 -16.63
N ARG A 135 -7.97 2.23 -15.54
CA ARG A 135 -8.27 0.80 -15.38
C ARG A 135 -7.12 -0.14 -15.74
N GLN A 136 -5.92 0.21 -15.31
CA GLN A 136 -4.76 -0.67 -15.43
C GLN A 136 -4.85 -1.82 -14.42
N SER A 137 -4.21 -2.93 -14.74
CA SER A 137 -4.05 -4.06 -13.83
C SER A 137 -2.61 -4.53 -13.86
N ASP A 138 -2.02 -4.80 -12.70
CA ASP A 138 -0.67 -5.34 -12.61
C ASP A 138 -0.51 -6.30 -11.43
N ALA A 139 0.48 -7.17 -11.51
CA ALA A 139 0.79 -8.13 -10.46
C ALA A 139 2.30 -8.30 -10.31
N VAL A 140 2.79 -8.19 -9.07
CA VAL A 140 4.22 -8.34 -8.72
C VAL A 140 4.37 -9.46 -7.70
N GLU A 141 5.34 -10.35 -7.92
CA GLU A 141 5.72 -11.38 -6.96
C GLU A 141 7.11 -11.06 -6.39
N ASP A 142 7.27 -11.20 -5.06
CA ASP A 142 8.53 -11.01 -4.32
C ASP A 142 9.18 -9.63 -4.56
N PRO A 143 8.47 -8.52 -4.25
CA PRO A 143 8.97 -7.15 -4.46
C PRO A 143 10.13 -6.80 -3.52
N ASP A 144 11.02 -5.92 -4.00
CA ASP A 144 12.10 -5.33 -3.20
C ASP A 144 11.77 -3.92 -2.69
N THR A 145 10.97 -3.16 -3.43
CA THR A 145 10.68 -1.72 -3.22
C THR A 145 9.18 -1.43 -3.13
N GLY A 146 8.33 -2.16 -3.86
CA GLY A 146 6.86 -2.01 -3.82
C GLY A 146 6.27 -1.47 -5.13
N ALA A 147 5.23 -0.62 -5.03
CA ALA A 147 4.48 -0.17 -6.20
C ALA A 147 4.16 1.34 -6.20
N TYR A 148 4.17 1.90 -7.40
CA TYR A 148 3.72 3.26 -7.69
C TYR A 148 2.54 3.24 -8.67
N VAL A 149 1.38 3.68 -8.22
CA VAL A 149 0.10 3.60 -8.94
C VAL A 149 -0.39 5.01 -9.20
N THR A 150 -0.64 5.38 -10.46
CA THR A 150 -1.09 6.73 -10.83
C THR A 150 -2.25 6.67 -11.82
N GLY A 151 -3.33 7.42 -11.61
CA GLY A 151 -4.46 7.49 -12.55
C GLY A 151 -5.77 7.13 -11.91
N ALA A 152 -6.56 6.25 -12.52
CA ALA A 152 -7.87 5.91 -12.00
C ALA A 152 -8.26 4.44 -12.19
N HIS A 153 -8.90 3.88 -11.16
CA HIS A 153 -9.46 2.52 -11.12
C HIS A 153 -8.48 1.38 -11.41
N HIS A 154 -7.26 1.46 -10.90
CA HIS A 154 -6.29 0.37 -11.05
C HIS A 154 -6.58 -0.78 -10.09
N THR A 155 -6.21 -1.99 -10.49
CA THR A 155 -6.11 -3.15 -9.60
C THR A 155 -4.66 -3.63 -9.58
N VAL A 156 -4.02 -3.62 -8.41
CA VAL A 156 -2.62 -4.06 -8.27
C VAL A 156 -2.51 -5.12 -7.19
N ASP A 157 -1.96 -6.28 -7.56
CA ASP A 157 -1.70 -7.38 -6.62
C ASP A 157 -0.20 -7.49 -6.36
N ILE A 158 0.21 -7.37 -5.10
CA ILE A 158 1.60 -7.54 -4.66
C ILE A 158 1.65 -8.80 -3.80
N ASP A 159 2.32 -9.83 -4.27
CA ASP A 159 2.37 -11.13 -3.61
C ASP A 159 3.77 -11.46 -3.09
N GLN A 160 3.80 -12.24 -2.01
CA GLN A 160 5.04 -12.78 -1.42
C GLN A 160 6.05 -11.73 -0.94
N ALA A 161 5.60 -10.54 -0.53
CA ALA A 161 6.49 -9.54 0.07
C ALA A 161 7.19 -10.10 1.33
N VAL A 162 8.53 -10.08 1.33
CA VAL A 162 9.37 -10.48 2.47
C VAL A 162 10.35 -9.39 2.92
N ASN A 163 10.42 -8.30 2.15
CA ASN A 163 11.16 -7.09 2.49
C ASN A 163 10.17 -5.96 2.79
N ASP A 164 10.59 -4.97 3.55
CA ASP A 164 9.81 -3.75 3.74
C ASP A 164 9.60 -3.06 2.39
N ILE A 165 8.37 -2.65 2.08
CA ILE A 165 7.99 -2.04 0.80
C ILE A 165 7.21 -0.75 0.97
N ASP A 166 7.28 0.11 -0.04
CA ASP A 166 6.51 1.35 -0.15
C ASP A 166 5.43 1.21 -1.24
N VAL A 167 4.20 1.58 -0.90
CA VAL A 167 3.08 1.64 -1.84
C VAL A 167 2.58 3.07 -1.92
N TYR A 168 2.79 3.68 -3.08
CA TYR A 168 2.36 5.05 -3.36
C TYR A 168 1.24 5.07 -4.40
N VAL A 169 0.04 5.45 -3.96
CA VAL A 169 -1.16 5.53 -4.78
C VAL A 169 -1.53 6.99 -5.04
N VAL A 170 -1.71 7.36 -6.30
CA VAL A 170 -2.03 8.73 -6.75
C VAL A 170 -3.21 8.70 -7.71
N GLY A 171 -4.31 9.33 -7.34
CA GLY A 171 -5.54 9.35 -8.14
C GLY A 171 -6.72 8.75 -7.39
N TYR A 172 -7.60 8.04 -8.08
CA TYR A 172 -8.85 7.56 -7.47
C TYR A 172 -9.32 6.18 -7.87
N GLY A 173 -10.13 5.58 -7.00
CA GLY A 173 -10.80 4.31 -7.26
C GLY A 173 -9.85 3.11 -7.35
N HIS A 174 -8.60 3.24 -6.88
CA HIS A 174 -7.62 2.17 -6.93
C HIS A 174 -7.89 1.09 -5.88
N GLU A 175 -7.64 -0.16 -6.26
CA GLU A 175 -7.65 -1.32 -5.37
C GLU A 175 -6.25 -1.96 -5.38
N VAL A 176 -5.56 -1.95 -4.23
CA VAL A 176 -4.24 -2.58 -4.08
C VAL A 176 -4.32 -3.66 -3.02
N THR A 177 -3.96 -4.89 -3.37
CA THR A 177 -3.90 -6.03 -2.44
C THR A 177 -2.46 -6.44 -2.24
N ILE A 178 -2.04 -6.62 -0.98
CA ILE A 178 -0.66 -6.90 -0.64
C ILE A 178 -0.61 -8.15 0.25
N THR A 179 0.09 -9.19 -0.18
CA THR A 179 0.31 -10.41 0.60
C THR A 179 1.80 -10.69 0.76
N GLY A 180 2.15 -11.33 1.87
CA GLY A 180 3.56 -11.57 2.20
C GLY A 180 3.72 -12.09 3.62
N ARG A 181 4.91 -11.93 4.19
CA ARG A 181 5.24 -12.29 5.57
C ARG A 181 6.41 -11.48 6.10
N ASP A 182 6.40 -11.22 7.40
CA ASP A 182 7.54 -10.69 8.16
C ASP A 182 8.14 -9.37 7.59
N ALA A 183 7.29 -8.55 6.95
CA ALA A 183 7.66 -7.28 6.33
C ALA A 183 6.71 -6.15 6.72
N ALA A 184 7.22 -4.93 6.73
CA ALA A 184 6.44 -3.71 6.91
C ALA A 184 6.02 -3.10 5.57
N VAL A 185 4.77 -2.64 5.48
CA VAL A 185 4.23 -1.94 4.31
C VAL A 185 3.99 -0.49 4.68
N ASN A 186 4.71 0.43 4.04
CA ASN A 186 4.40 1.86 4.13
C ASN A 186 3.40 2.21 3.03
N VAL A 187 2.32 2.89 3.39
CA VAL A 187 1.24 3.23 2.46
C VAL A 187 1.07 4.73 2.41
N VAL A 188 1.18 5.28 1.20
CA VAL A 188 0.97 6.69 0.91
C VAL A 188 -0.12 6.81 -0.15
N ILE A 189 -1.19 7.54 0.14
CA ILE A 189 -2.32 7.75 -0.76
C ILE A 189 -2.51 9.25 -0.99
N LEU A 190 -2.65 9.63 -2.26
CA LEU A 190 -2.96 10.97 -2.72
C LEU A 190 -4.17 10.95 -3.65
N GLY A 191 -5.34 11.37 -3.18
CA GLY A 191 -6.58 11.39 -3.96
C GLY A 191 -7.76 10.84 -3.16
N TYR A 192 -8.66 10.09 -3.80
CA TYR A 192 -9.91 9.67 -3.17
C TYR A 192 -10.41 8.29 -3.60
N GLU A 193 -11.29 7.68 -2.80
CA GLU A 193 -11.90 6.37 -3.08
C GLU A 193 -10.88 5.24 -3.35
N ASN A 194 -9.68 5.33 -2.77
CA ASN A 194 -8.67 4.30 -2.91
C ASN A 194 -8.71 3.31 -1.74
N THR A 195 -8.48 2.03 -2.03
CA THR A 195 -8.40 0.97 -1.03
C THR A 195 -7.06 0.25 -1.15
N VAL A 196 -6.33 0.18 -0.03
CA VAL A 196 -5.12 -0.64 0.10
C VAL A 196 -5.35 -1.70 1.18
N GLN A 197 -5.37 -2.96 0.78
CA GLN A 197 -5.53 -4.10 1.67
C GLN A 197 -4.17 -4.76 1.93
N VAL A 198 -3.77 -4.80 3.19
CA VAL A 198 -2.54 -5.42 3.67
C VAL A 198 -2.86 -6.75 4.33
N GLY A 199 -2.24 -7.81 3.82
CA GLY A 199 -2.52 -9.18 4.23
C GLY A 199 -1.98 -9.50 5.62
N PRO A 200 -2.51 -10.55 6.27
CA PRO A 200 -2.49 -10.71 7.72
C PRO A 200 -1.16 -11.16 8.33
N ARG A 201 -0.11 -11.30 7.53
CA ARG A 201 1.24 -11.66 7.96
C ARG A 201 2.26 -10.55 7.70
N LEU A 202 1.77 -9.42 7.22
CA LEU A 202 2.52 -8.18 7.07
C LEU A 202 2.14 -7.25 8.23
N SER A 203 2.93 -6.20 8.43
CA SER A 203 2.58 -5.12 9.36
C SER A 203 2.45 -3.81 8.60
N VAL A 204 1.45 -3.00 8.94
CA VAL A 204 1.37 -1.66 8.37
C VAL A 204 2.33 -0.72 9.11
N GLY A 205 3.28 -0.15 8.37
CA GLY A 205 4.26 0.80 8.85
C GLY A 205 3.70 2.22 8.89
N ASN A 206 4.36 3.14 8.16
CA ASN A 206 3.89 4.51 8.05
C ASN A 206 2.68 4.59 7.11
N GLN A 207 1.65 5.34 7.52
CA GLN A 207 0.43 5.54 6.75
C GLN A 207 0.20 7.04 6.55
N THR A 208 0.06 7.46 5.30
CA THR A 208 -0.34 8.84 4.96
C THR A 208 -1.44 8.82 3.92
N THR A 209 -2.52 9.56 4.20
CA THR A 209 -3.65 9.73 3.26
C THR A 209 -3.94 11.21 3.08
N THR A 210 -3.83 11.72 1.86
CA THR A 210 -4.16 13.10 1.49
C THR A 210 -5.33 13.09 0.51
N GLY A 211 -6.47 13.62 0.96
CA GLY A 211 -7.74 13.60 0.24
C GLY A 211 -8.86 13.05 1.11
N PHE A 212 -9.82 12.32 0.54
CA PHE A 212 -11.01 11.83 1.25
C PHE A 212 -11.42 10.44 0.79
N ASP A 213 -12.20 9.74 1.62
CA ASP A 213 -12.77 8.41 1.32
C ASP A 213 -11.75 7.35 0.88
N ASN A 214 -10.51 7.46 1.36
CA ASN A 214 -9.49 6.42 1.22
C ASN A 214 -9.53 5.46 2.42
N GLU A 215 -9.25 4.18 2.15
CA GLU A 215 -9.26 3.12 3.15
C GLU A 215 -7.95 2.30 3.10
N ILE A 216 -7.35 2.09 4.28
CA ILE A 216 -6.24 1.14 4.46
C ILE A 216 -6.78 0.04 5.37
N ILE A 217 -6.89 -1.17 4.82
CA ILE A 217 -7.42 -2.34 5.51
C ILE A 217 -6.24 -3.21 5.92
N ASP A 218 -6.09 -3.43 7.23
CA ASP A 218 -5.11 -4.35 7.80
C ASP A 218 -5.83 -5.64 8.20
N ASP A 219 -5.54 -6.73 7.49
CA ASP A 219 -6.18 -8.02 7.77
C ASP A 219 -5.64 -8.62 9.07
N PRO A 220 -6.49 -9.09 10.00
CA PRO A 220 -6.00 -9.63 11.27
C PRO A 220 -5.29 -10.98 11.07
N TYR A 221 -4.23 -11.22 11.86
CA TYR A 221 -3.52 -12.51 11.86
C TYR A 221 -4.49 -13.70 12.09
N PRO A 222 -4.48 -14.74 11.24
CA PRO A 222 -5.36 -15.90 11.40
C PRO A 222 -4.94 -16.73 12.62
N VAL A 223 -5.81 -16.83 13.63
CA VAL A 223 -5.50 -17.55 14.88
C VAL A 223 -5.22 -19.05 14.67
N GLU A 224 -5.80 -19.64 13.63
CA GLU A 224 -5.57 -21.01 13.21
C GLU A 224 -4.10 -21.30 12.88
N ASP A 225 -3.36 -20.32 12.36
CA ASP A 225 -1.94 -20.49 12.02
C ASP A 225 -1.06 -20.62 13.27
N LEU A 226 -1.53 -20.14 14.43
CA LEU A 226 -0.83 -20.33 15.70
C LEU A 226 -1.02 -21.75 16.27
N ILE A 227 -2.05 -22.48 15.82
CA ILE A 227 -2.45 -23.76 16.38
C ILE A 227 -1.70 -24.90 15.68
N GLU A 228 -0.73 -25.49 16.36
CA GLU A 228 -0.04 -26.70 15.88
C GLU A 228 -0.87 -27.96 16.09
N THR A 229 -1.61 -28.02 17.20
CA THR A 229 -2.40 -29.19 17.58
C THR A 229 -3.65 -28.74 18.30
N THR A 230 -4.79 -28.99 17.65
CA THR A 230 -6.11 -28.76 18.23
C THR A 230 -6.37 -29.76 19.37
N LYS A 231 -7.34 -29.43 20.22
CA LYS A 231 -7.79 -30.33 21.27
C LYS A 231 -8.25 -31.69 20.76
N ASP A 232 -8.98 -31.69 19.64
CA ASP A 232 -9.55 -32.91 19.08
C ASP A 232 -8.45 -33.80 18.50
N GLU A 233 -7.47 -33.23 17.79
CA GLU A 233 -6.29 -33.98 17.30
C GLU A 233 -5.48 -34.58 18.44
N ALA A 234 -5.20 -33.80 19.49
CA ALA A 234 -4.49 -34.28 20.67
C ALA A 234 -5.22 -35.44 21.36
N PHE A 235 -6.55 -35.37 21.38
CA PHE A 235 -7.42 -36.36 22.01
C PHE A 235 -7.48 -37.63 21.17
N ASP A 236 -7.70 -37.52 19.87
CA ASP A 236 -7.71 -38.65 18.95
C ASP A 236 -6.37 -39.39 18.92
N ALA A 237 -5.25 -38.65 18.94
CA ALA A 237 -3.90 -39.22 19.02
C ALA A 237 -3.66 -39.99 20.33
N ALA A 238 -4.28 -39.59 21.44
CA ALA A 238 -4.14 -40.28 22.73
C ALA A 238 -4.80 -41.68 22.72
N GLY A 239 -5.80 -41.91 21.88
CA GLY A 239 -6.40 -43.22 21.63
C GLY A 239 -6.96 -43.92 22.87
N PHE A 240 -6.16 -44.80 23.49
CA PHE A 240 -6.53 -45.59 24.67
C PHE A 240 -5.39 -45.68 25.69
N GLY A 241 -5.73 -45.47 26.97
CA GLY A 241 -4.79 -45.58 28.09
C GLY A 241 -4.49 -44.22 28.73
N ARG A 242 -3.57 -44.19 29.70
CA ARG A 242 -3.14 -42.94 30.32
C ARG A 242 -2.11 -42.24 29.44
N SER A 243 -2.43 -41.01 29.05
CA SER A 243 -1.58 -40.19 28.21
C SER A 243 -1.53 -38.76 28.73
N LYS A 244 -0.41 -38.10 28.48
CA LYS A 244 -0.24 -36.67 28.71
C LYS A 244 -0.25 -35.98 27.35
N VAL A 245 -1.23 -35.13 27.11
CA VAL A 245 -1.43 -34.42 25.85
C VAL A 245 -1.25 -32.92 26.04
N THR A 246 -0.78 -32.26 24.98
CA THR A 246 -0.72 -30.80 24.86
C THR A 246 -1.59 -30.40 23.69
N TYR A 247 -2.35 -29.32 23.82
CA TYR A 247 -3.19 -28.79 22.75
C TYR A 247 -3.35 -27.29 22.89
N GLN A 248 -3.69 -26.62 21.80
CA GLN A 248 -3.93 -25.18 21.75
C GLN A 248 -5.41 -24.89 21.45
N VAL A 249 -5.91 -23.78 21.97
CA VAL A 249 -7.25 -23.25 21.66
C VAL A 249 -7.16 -21.72 21.48
N PRO A 250 -7.96 -21.12 20.59
CA PRO A 250 -8.05 -19.67 20.50
C PRO A 250 -8.46 -19.03 21.83
N ALA A 251 -7.79 -17.94 22.20
CA ALA A 251 -8.13 -17.09 23.33
C ALA A 251 -8.96 -15.89 22.86
N THR A 252 -10.16 -16.14 22.32
CA THR A 252 -10.97 -15.15 21.57
C THR A 252 -11.39 -13.90 22.34
N GLU A 253 -11.22 -13.87 23.66
CA GLU A 253 -11.55 -12.73 24.51
C GLU A 253 -10.33 -11.84 24.83
N GLU A 254 -9.12 -12.26 24.43
CA GLU A 254 -7.86 -11.58 24.75
C GLU A 254 -7.36 -10.80 23.54
N GLN A 255 -7.20 -9.48 23.69
CA GLN A 255 -6.59 -8.59 22.68
C GLN A 255 -5.11 -8.29 22.98
N TRP A 256 -4.55 -9.01 23.95
CA TRP A 256 -3.24 -8.76 24.49
C TRP A 256 -2.62 -10.07 24.97
N CYS A 257 -1.38 -10.32 24.58
CA CYS A 257 -0.68 -11.52 24.97
C CYS A 257 -0.03 -11.34 26.35
N GLN A 258 -0.52 -12.08 27.36
CA GLN A 258 0.03 -12.01 28.72
C GLN A 258 1.46 -12.54 28.85
N ASN A 259 1.96 -13.27 27.83
CA ASN A 259 3.30 -13.84 27.85
C ASN A 259 4.37 -12.83 27.40
N CYS A 260 4.20 -12.19 26.24
CA CYS A 260 5.15 -11.19 25.75
C CYS A 260 4.78 -9.75 26.12
N GLY A 261 3.53 -9.49 26.54
CA GLY A 261 3.08 -8.16 26.85
C GLY A 261 2.94 -7.26 25.62
N ALA A 262 2.50 -7.82 24.49
CA ALA A 262 2.16 -7.05 23.29
C ALA A 262 0.66 -7.14 23.02
N ALA A 263 0.12 -6.10 22.37
CA ALA A 263 -1.17 -6.22 21.69
C ALA A 263 -1.00 -7.28 20.58
N ALA A 264 -2.06 -8.02 20.31
CA ALA A 264 -2.02 -9.11 19.36
C ALA A 264 -3.37 -9.31 18.69
N ASP A 265 -3.33 -9.61 17.40
CA ASP A 265 -4.51 -9.96 16.60
C ASP A 265 -4.95 -11.40 16.87
N ALA A 266 -3.99 -12.27 17.21
CA ALA A 266 -4.24 -13.67 17.46
C ALA A 266 -3.58 -14.14 18.77
N VAL A 267 -4.39 -14.57 19.73
CA VAL A 267 -3.89 -15.17 20.97
C VAL A 267 -4.41 -16.60 21.09
N ILE A 268 -3.53 -17.51 21.50
CA ILE A 268 -3.86 -18.89 21.82
C ILE A 268 -3.48 -19.26 23.25
N GLU A 269 -4.21 -20.19 23.83
CA GLU A 269 -3.88 -20.83 25.09
C GLU A 269 -3.34 -22.24 24.84
N ARG A 270 -2.12 -22.52 25.31
CA ARG A 270 -1.53 -23.85 25.35
C ARG A 270 -1.90 -24.55 26.65
N HIS A 271 -2.67 -25.62 26.51
CA HIS A 271 -3.14 -26.47 27.61
C HIS A 271 -2.36 -27.77 27.67
N GLN A 272 -2.27 -28.32 28.87
CA GLN A 272 -1.69 -29.63 29.11
C GLN A 272 -2.65 -30.47 29.96
N LEU A 273 -2.94 -31.69 29.50
CA LEU A 273 -3.88 -32.61 30.16
C LEU A 273 -3.23 -33.99 30.32
N ASP A 274 -3.15 -34.47 31.56
CA ASP A 274 -2.85 -35.87 31.90
C ASP A 274 -4.16 -36.57 32.27
N ALA A 275 -4.58 -37.51 31.45
CA ALA A 275 -5.83 -38.23 31.63
C ALA A 275 -5.73 -39.69 31.16
N TRP A 276 -6.64 -40.52 31.64
CA TRP A 276 -6.96 -41.79 31.00
C TRP A 276 -7.94 -41.54 29.87
N PHE A 277 -7.57 -41.98 28.67
CA PHE A 277 -8.35 -41.86 27.44
C PHE A 277 -8.98 -43.19 27.05
N LEU A 278 -10.19 -43.13 26.51
CA LEU A 278 -10.92 -44.23 25.90
C LEU A 278 -11.52 -43.74 24.59
N PHE A 279 -11.01 -44.23 23.46
CA PHE A 279 -11.39 -43.78 22.12
C PHE A 279 -11.26 -42.26 21.97
N GLY A 280 -10.10 -41.73 22.38
CA GLY A 280 -9.78 -40.30 22.36
C GLY A 280 -10.52 -39.45 23.39
N ARG A 281 -11.48 -40.01 24.15
CA ARG A 281 -12.21 -39.25 25.17
C ARG A 281 -11.55 -39.39 26.54
N PRO A 282 -11.22 -38.28 27.24
CA PRO A 282 -10.69 -38.35 28.59
C PRO A 282 -11.80 -38.81 29.56
N ILE A 283 -11.62 -39.98 30.18
CA ILE A 283 -12.57 -40.56 31.15
C ILE A 283 -12.15 -40.34 32.61
N LYS A 284 -10.86 -40.08 32.85
CA LYS A 284 -10.34 -39.74 34.18
C LYS A 284 -9.17 -38.79 34.07
N VAL A 285 -9.30 -37.59 34.63
CA VAL A 285 -8.22 -36.59 34.64
C VAL A 285 -7.35 -36.77 35.88
N TYR A 286 -6.04 -36.80 35.69
CA TYR A 286 -5.02 -36.85 36.74
C TYR A 286 -4.37 -35.49 36.97
N GLY A 287 -4.25 -34.67 35.91
CA GLY A 287 -3.74 -33.31 36.00
C GLY A 287 -4.16 -32.48 34.79
N LYS A 288 -4.43 -31.19 35.01
CA LYS A 288 -4.75 -30.22 33.96
C LYS A 288 -4.04 -28.91 34.27
N SER A 289 -3.51 -28.23 33.27
CA SER A 289 -3.06 -26.84 33.40
C SER A 289 -4.23 -25.96 33.87
N MET A 290 -4.07 -25.30 35.02
CA MET A 290 -5.06 -24.34 35.52
C MET A 290 -4.81 -22.92 35.00
N ASN A 291 -3.54 -22.61 34.71
CA ASN A 291 -3.12 -21.40 34.01
C ASN A 291 -2.43 -21.87 32.72
N PRO A 292 -3.15 -21.93 31.59
CA PRO A 292 -2.51 -22.26 30.31
C PRO A 292 -1.46 -21.20 29.96
N ALA A 293 -0.43 -21.60 29.23
CA ALA A 293 0.53 -20.65 28.70
C ALA A 293 -0.12 -19.92 27.52
N MET A 294 0.01 -18.59 27.45
CA MET A 294 -0.49 -17.82 26.31
C MET A 294 0.61 -17.60 25.29
N GLU A 295 0.26 -17.70 24.02
CA GLU A 295 1.13 -17.41 22.87
C GLU A 295 0.35 -16.54 21.88
N CYS A 296 1.07 -15.71 21.14
CA CYS A 296 0.51 -14.90 20.06
C CYS A 296 1.43 -14.91 18.84
N GLU A 297 1.04 -14.25 17.76
CA GLU A 297 1.80 -14.12 16.52
C GLU A 297 3.21 -13.53 16.72
N HIS A 298 3.43 -12.74 17.76
CA HIS A 298 4.76 -12.17 18.05
C HIS A 298 5.69 -13.06 18.87
N CYS A 299 5.17 -14.02 19.65
CA CYS A 299 5.97 -14.82 20.59
C CYS A 299 5.86 -16.33 20.40
N SER A 300 4.99 -16.78 19.49
CA SER A 300 4.92 -18.16 19.05
C SER A 300 6.20 -18.51 18.29
N MET A 301 6.77 -19.69 18.56
CA MET A 301 7.93 -20.15 17.79
C MET A 301 7.55 -20.60 16.37
N ASN A 302 6.26 -20.79 16.07
CA ASN A 302 5.80 -21.22 14.74
C ASN A 302 5.65 -20.07 13.75
N THR A 303 5.59 -18.83 14.25
CA THR A 303 5.49 -17.63 13.42
C THR A 303 6.86 -17.04 13.08
N VAL A 304 7.90 -17.38 13.84
CA VAL A 304 9.28 -16.97 13.53
C VAL A 304 9.88 -17.95 12.53
N ALA A 305 9.95 -17.56 11.25
CA ALA A 305 10.65 -18.32 10.22
C ALA A 305 12.14 -18.48 10.62
N THR A 306 12.50 -19.65 11.15
CA THR A 306 13.88 -20.02 11.48
C THR A 306 14.62 -20.61 10.27
N GLU A 307 14.05 -20.50 9.07
CA GLU A 307 14.67 -20.96 7.85
C GLU A 307 15.69 -19.92 7.37
N LEU A 308 16.96 -20.31 7.35
CA LEU A 308 18.04 -19.52 6.77
C LEU A 308 17.72 -19.23 5.29
N SER A 309 17.91 -17.98 4.87
CA SER A 309 17.88 -17.58 3.46
C SER A 309 18.91 -18.37 2.64
N GLU A 310 18.76 -18.43 1.32
CA GLU A 310 19.74 -19.11 0.47
C GLU A 310 21.16 -18.49 0.62
N ALA A 311 21.24 -17.17 0.78
CA ALA A 311 22.47 -16.46 1.04
C ALA A 311 23.11 -16.88 2.38
N GLU A 312 22.32 -16.99 3.45
CA GLU A 312 22.79 -17.47 4.76
C GLU A 312 23.18 -18.95 4.74
N ARG A 313 22.43 -19.80 4.03
CA ARG A 313 22.80 -21.21 3.82
C ARG A 313 24.12 -21.34 3.09
N LYS A 314 24.34 -20.52 2.06
CA LYS A 314 25.58 -20.53 1.27
C LYS A 314 26.78 -20.05 2.09
N ASN A 315 26.59 -19.04 2.95
CA ASN A 315 27.62 -18.57 3.88
C ASN A 315 27.98 -19.60 4.97
N LEU A 316 27.02 -20.43 5.38
CA LEU A 316 27.26 -21.46 6.38
C LEU A 316 27.89 -22.75 5.82
N LEU A 317 27.68 -23.06 4.54
CA LEU A 317 28.16 -24.29 3.90
C LEU A 317 29.52 -24.16 3.18
N GLY A 318 30.01 -22.94 2.95
CA GLY A 318 31.32 -22.67 2.35
C GLY A 318 31.32 -22.69 0.82
#